data_AF-A0A423X5B9-F1
#
_entry.id   AF-A0A423X5B9-F1
#
_cell.length_a   1.000
_cell.length_b   1.000
_cell.length_c   1.000
_cell.angle_alpha   90.00
_cell.angle_beta   90.00
_cell.angle_gamma   90.00
#
_symmetry.space_group_name_H-M   'P 1'
#
loop_
_entity.id
_entity.type
_entity.pdbx_description
1 polymer ?
#
loop_
_entity_poly.entity_id
_entity_poly.type
_entity_poly.pdbx_seq_one_letter_code
_entity_poly.pdbx_strand_id
1 'polypeptide(L)'
;MPSQPSNAGIVTDENSGQRQIPESVRADGSTRKAIKIRPGYRPPEDVEVYKNRTAETFRSRHKGGVIGAEAAADPAESSAAANKNAKRREARKKAKAAETTENGGGGEGEVTTTTTTKKVEEAEEPADPEVEREKKARNLKKKLKQARDLQDKKDGGQPLLPEQIAKVIKINELVRELAALGFDSEGEPVKKEGEDNGEAKEEKAPA
;
A
#
# COMPACT_ATOMS: atom_id res chain seq x y z
N MET A 1 -29.39 18.10 -33.57
CA MET A 1 -28.08 17.62 -34.10
C MET A 1 -27.85 16.24 -33.49
N PRO A 2 -27.11 15.29 -34.09
CA PRO A 2 -26.80 14.06 -33.38
C PRO A 2 -26.05 14.41 -32.08
N SER A 3 -26.54 13.91 -30.95
CA SER A 3 -25.87 14.07 -29.65
C SER A 3 -24.48 13.42 -29.69
N GLN A 4 -23.57 13.85 -28.82
CA GLN A 4 -22.24 13.25 -28.74
C GLN A 4 -22.38 11.72 -28.55
N PRO A 5 -21.62 10.92 -29.32
CA PRO A 5 -21.65 9.48 -29.17
C PRO A 5 -21.10 9.09 -27.80
N SER A 6 -21.74 8.12 -27.17
CA SER A 6 -21.22 7.40 -26.00
C SER A 6 -19.93 6.64 -26.33
N ASN A 7 -19.27 6.05 -25.33
CA ASN A 7 -18.04 5.26 -25.52
C ASN A 7 -18.25 4.14 -26.55
N ALA A 8 -19.42 3.49 -26.51
CA ALA A 8 -19.80 2.44 -27.46
C ALA A 8 -20.26 2.97 -28.84
N GLY A 9 -20.08 4.25 -29.14
CA GLY A 9 -20.48 4.87 -30.41
C GLY A 9 -22.00 5.04 -30.57
N ILE A 10 -22.78 4.93 -29.49
CA ILE A 10 -24.24 5.06 -29.53
C ILE A 10 -24.63 6.53 -29.45
N VAL A 11 -25.51 6.97 -30.36
CA VAL A 11 -26.10 8.31 -30.39
C VAL A 11 -27.54 8.25 -29.92
N THR A 12 -27.95 9.25 -29.15
CA THR A 12 -29.35 9.44 -28.74
C THR A 12 -29.99 10.48 -29.64
N ASP A 13 -31.08 10.12 -30.30
CA ASP A 13 -31.86 11.05 -31.11
C ASP A 13 -32.71 11.94 -30.20
N GLU A 14 -32.47 13.26 -30.26
CA GLU A 14 -33.11 14.25 -29.39
C GLU A 14 -34.62 14.35 -29.64
N ASN A 15 -35.07 14.05 -30.85
CA ASN A 15 -36.48 14.16 -31.23
C ASN A 15 -37.30 12.95 -30.78
N SER A 16 -36.73 11.75 -30.87
CA SER A 16 -37.44 10.49 -30.60
C SER A 16 -37.07 9.84 -29.27
N GLY A 17 -35.99 10.29 -28.63
CA GLY A 17 -35.38 9.65 -27.46
C GLY A 17 -34.81 8.26 -27.76
N GLN A 18 -34.78 7.84 -29.04
CA GLN A 18 -34.32 6.51 -29.42
C GLN A 18 -32.79 6.48 -29.48
N ARG A 19 -32.23 5.38 -28.99
CA ARG A 19 -30.78 5.12 -29.04
C ARG A 19 -30.46 4.31 -30.29
N GLN A 20 -29.46 4.75 -31.05
CA GLN A 20 -29.07 4.09 -32.28
C GLN A 20 -27.57 4.20 -32.55
N ILE A 21 -27.04 3.19 -33.25
CA ILE A 21 -25.72 3.24 -33.87
C ILE A 21 -25.88 3.94 -35.22
N PRO A 22 -25.15 5.03 -35.50
CA PRO A 22 -25.29 5.78 -36.74
C PRO A 22 -24.85 4.95 -37.96
N GLU A 23 -25.28 5.38 -39.14
CA GLU A 23 -24.80 4.80 -40.39
C GLU A 23 -23.28 5.02 -40.56
N SER A 24 -22.61 4.09 -41.22
CA SER A 24 -21.17 4.16 -41.46
C SER A 24 -20.82 3.71 -42.88
N VAL A 25 -19.71 4.21 -43.41
CA VAL A 25 -19.24 3.89 -44.76
C VAL A 25 -18.27 2.71 -44.69
N ARG A 26 -18.47 1.69 -45.53
CA ARG A 26 -17.55 0.56 -45.69
C ARG A 26 -16.32 1.01 -46.49
N ALA A 27 -15.24 0.22 -46.43
CA ALA A 27 -14.03 0.51 -47.21
C ALA A 27 -14.27 0.54 -48.73
N ASP A 28 -15.30 -0.16 -49.22
CA ASP A 28 -15.73 -0.15 -50.62
C ASP A 28 -16.64 1.04 -50.98
N GLY A 29 -16.90 1.96 -50.04
CA GLY A 29 -17.76 3.13 -50.22
C GLY A 29 -19.25 2.89 -50.00
N SER A 30 -19.69 1.64 -49.83
CA SER A 30 -21.10 1.33 -49.55
C SER A 30 -21.51 1.68 -48.11
N THR A 31 -22.76 2.06 -47.86
CA THR A 31 -23.22 2.44 -46.51
C THR A 31 -23.79 1.28 -45.72
N ARG A 32 -23.50 1.24 -44.41
CA ARG A 32 -24.12 0.38 -43.40
C ARG A 32 -25.30 1.13 -42.81
N LYS A 33 -26.45 0.47 -42.72
CA LYS A 33 -27.67 1.05 -42.16
C LYS A 33 -27.51 1.30 -40.65
N ALA A 34 -28.18 2.34 -40.15
CA ALA A 34 -28.26 2.61 -38.73
C ALA A 34 -28.97 1.46 -37.98
N ILE A 35 -28.50 1.14 -36.78
CA ILE A 35 -29.00 0.02 -35.96
C ILE A 35 -29.70 0.59 -34.72
N LYS A 36 -30.98 0.26 -34.55
CA LYS A 36 -31.76 0.66 -33.36
C LYS A 36 -31.41 -0.23 -32.19
N ILE A 37 -31.29 0.38 -31.00
CA ILE A 37 -30.97 -0.32 -29.76
C ILE A 37 -32.23 -0.45 -28.91
N ARG A 38 -32.34 -1.56 -28.18
CA ARG A 38 -33.44 -1.79 -27.25
C ARG A 38 -33.45 -0.73 -26.15
N PRO A 39 -34.62 -0.14 -25.81
CA PRO A 39 -34.72 0.77 -24.66
C PRO A 39 -34.18 0.11 -23.38
N GLY A 40 -33.34 0.84 -22.63
CA GLY A 40 -32.72 0.37 -21.39
C GLY A 40 -31.45 -0.49 -21.55
N TYR A 41 -31.13 -1.01 -22.74
CA TYR A 41 -29.88 -1.76 -22.94
C TYR A 41 -28.67 -0.84 -22.93
N ARG A 42 -27.73 -1.04 -21.99
CA ARG A 42 -26.42 -0.38 -22.03
C ARG A 42 -25.32 -1.41 -22.31
N PRO A 43 -24.45 -1.16 -23.31
CA PRO A 43 -23.29 -2.01 -23.53
C PRO A 43 -22.29 -1.88 -22.38
N PRO A 44 -21.44 -2.90 -22.14
CA PRO A 44 -20.50 -2.92 -21.01
C PRO A 44 -19.53 -1.74 -21.00
N GLU A 45 -19.18 -1.18 -22.16
CA GLU A 45 -18.31 0.01 -22.27
C GLU A 45 -18.96 1.29 -21.72
N ASP A 46 -20.29 1.36 -21.71
CA ASP A 46 -21.09 2.46 -21.16
C ASP A 46 -21.54 2.19 -19.71
N VAL A 47 -21.20 1.02 -19.15
CA VAL A 47 -21.47 0.70 -17.74
C VAL A 47 -20.37 1.31 -16.89
N GLU A 48 -20.74 2.29 -16.08
CA GLU A 48 -19.83 2.95 -15.16
C GLU A 48 -19.39 1.98 -14.06
N VAL A 49 -18.16 1.50 -14.14
CA VAL A 49 -17.52 0.77 -13.04
C VAL A 49 -17.25 1.76 -11.92
N TYR A 50 -17.59 1.39 -10.68
CA TYR A 50 -17.31 2.23 -9.51
C TYR A 50 -15.83 2.58 -9.43
N LYS A 51 -15.54 3.88 -9.42
CA LYS A 51 -14.20 4.41 -9.21
C LYS A 51 -14.24 5.44 -8.10
N ASN A 52 -13.43 5.20 -7.06
CA ASN A 52 -13.34 6.13 -5.96
C ASN A 52 -12.64 7.42 -6.42
N ARG A 53 -13.33 8.56 -6.29
CA ARG A 53 -12.87 9.87 -6.74
C ARG A 53 -11.50 10.26 -6.19
N THR A 54 -11.21 9.98 -4.91
CA THR A 54 -9.90 10.29 -4.31
C THR A 54 -8.81 9.36 -4.85
N ALA A 55 -9.14 8.09 -5.09
CA ALA A 55 -8.21 7.14 -5.68
C ALA A 55 -7.91 7.44 -7.17
N GLU A 56 -8.91 7.87 -7.95
CA GLU A 56 -8.72 8.27 -9.34
C GLU A 56 -7.81 9.49 -9.47
N THR A 57 -8.07 10.52 -8.67
CA THR A 57 -7.27 11.76 -8.67
C THR A 57 -5.81 11.50 -8.25
N PHE A 58 -5.57 10.57 -7.31
CA PHE A 58 -4.22 10.14 -6.95
C PHE A 58 -3.51 9.39 -8.09
N ARG A 59 -4.23 8.49 -8.78
CA ARG A 59 -3.68 7.75 -9.93
C ARG A 59 -3.42 8.65 -11.14
N SER A 60 -4.28 9.63 -11.42
CA SER A 60 -4.14 10.53 -12.57
C SER A 60 -3.10 11.63 -12.35
N ARG A 61 -2.84 12.03 -11.10
CA ARG A 61 -1.84 13.05 -10.74
C ARG A 61 -0.43 12.75 -11.26
N HIS A 62 -0.07 11.48 -11.39
CA HIS A 62 1.23 11.06 -11.90
C HIS A 62 1.21 10.67 -13.39
N LYS A 63 0.02 10.65 -14.02
CA LYS A 63 -0.16 10.23 -15.41
C LYS A 63 -0.19 11.39 -16.39
N GLY A 64 -0.58 12.58 -15.96
CA GLY A 64 -0.32 13.84 -16.66
C GLY A 64 0.96 14.43 -16.11
N GLY A 65 1.97 14.62 -16.95
CA GLY A 65 3.22 15.29 -16.56
C GLY A 65 2.97 16.67 -15.93
N VAL A 66 4.01 17.28 -15.38
CA VAL A 66 3.90 18.61 -14.76
C VAL A 66 3.26 19.60 -15.73
N ILE A 67 2.22 20.30 -15.27
CA ILE A 67 1.53 21.33 -16.05
C ILE A 67 2.58 22.37 -16.50
N GLY A 68 2.77 22.51 -17.81
CA GLY A 68 3.76 23.40 -18.43
C GLY A 68 5.00 22.73 -19.01
N ALA A 69 5.17 21.40 -18.88
CA ALA A 69 6.16 20.65 -19.64
C ALA A 69 5.54 20.14 -20.95
N GLU A 70 5.39 21.03 -21.94
CA GLU A 70 5.44 20.53 -23.33
C GLU A 70 6.83 19.91 -23.54
N ALA A 71 6.86 18.69 -24.07
CA ALA A 71 8.09 18.04 -24.47
C ALA A 71 8.67 18.81 -25.67
N ALA A 72 9.48 19.82 -25.40
CA ALA A 72 10.34 20.42 -26.41
C ALA A 72 11.22 19.31 -27.01
N ALA A 73 11.10 19.11 -28.31
CA ALA A 73 12.01 18.27 -29.07
C ALA A 73 13.44 18.84 -28.96
N ASP A 74 14.37 17.94 -28.67
CA ASP A 74 15.83 18.02 -28.78
C ASP A 74 16.66 18.90 -27.82
N PRO A 75 17.92 18.46 -27.53
CA PRO A 75 18.59 18.73 -26.26
C PRO A 75 19.62 19.84 -26.40
N ALA A 76 19.40 20.96 -25.71
CA ALA A 76 20.49 21.88 -25.41
C ALA A 76 20.17 22.74 -24.19
N GLU A 77 21.20 22.89 -23.36
CA GLU A 77 21.35 23.92 -22.33
C GLU A 77 20.65 23.67 -20.99
N SER A 78 21.35 22.90 -20.15
CA SER A 78 21.23 23.02 -18.70
C SER A 78 21.39 24.50 -18.29
N SER A 79 20.30 25.11 -17.84
CA SER A 79 20.25 26.51 -17.44
C SER A 79 21.26 26.83 -16.33
N ALA A 80 21.76 28.08 -16.31
CA ALA A 80 22.81 28.56 -15.40
C ALA A 80 22.54 28.31 -13.89
N ALA A 81 21.28 28.07 -13.50
CA ALA A 81 20.89 27.68 -12.15
C ALA A 81 21.29 26.24 -11.79
N ALA A 82 21.23 25.30 -12.76
CA ALA A 82 21.68 23.91 -12.58
C ALA A 82 23.19 23.84 -12.33
N ASN A 83 23.97 24.65 -13.04
CA ASN A 83 25.43 24.72 -12.87
C ASN A 83 25.86 25.29 -11.50
N LYS A 84 25.10 26.23 -10.92
CA LYS A 84 25.35 26.73 -9.56
C LYS A 84 25.04 25.68 -8.49
N ASN A 85 23.97 24.92 -8.64
CA ASN A 85 23.61 23.86 -7.70
C ASN A 85 24.60 22.68 -7.77
N ALA A 86 25.08 22.34 -8.97
CA ALA A 86 26.13 21.34 -9.17
C ALA A 86 27.45 21.76 -8.47
N LYS A 87 27.92 23.01 -8.64
CA LYS A 87 29.11 23.52 -7.95
C LYS A 87 28.99 23.51 -6.43
N ARG A 88 27.81 23.81 -5.87
CA ARG A 88 27.57 23.78 -4.42
C ARG A 88 27.54 22.36 -3.86
N ARG A 89 27.04 21.39 -4.64
CA ARG A 89 26.98 19.98 -4.25
C ARG A 89 28.35 19.32 -4.32
N GLU A 90 29.17 19.65 -5.33
CA GLU A 90 30.55 19.17 -5.42
C GLU A 90 31.46 19.77 -4.36
N ALA A 91 31.33 21.07 -4.03
CA ALA A 91 32.08 21.68 -2.92
C ALA A 91 31.74 21.02 -1.57
N ARG A 92 30.47 20.69 -1.32
CA ARG A 92 30.04 19.95 -0.12
C ARG A 92 30.53 18.51 -0.11
N LYS A 93 30.61 17.85 -1.27
CA LYS A 93 31.13 16.49 -1.39
C LYS A 93 32.66 16.45 -1.20
N LYS A 94 33.37 17.46 -1.68
CA LYS A 94 34.82 17.62 -1.49
C LYS A 94 35.18 18.01 -0.06
N ALA A 95 34.35 18.83 0.61
CA ALA A 95 34.49 19.13 2.04
C ALA A 95 34.23 17.89 2.91
N LYS A 96 33.19 17.11 2.62
CA LYS A 96 32.95 15.83 3.32
C LYS A 96 34.05 14.80 3.09
N ALA A 97 34.63 14.74 1.88
CA ALA A 97 35.74 13.84 1.57
C ALA A 97 37.05 14.25 2.28
N ALA A 98 37.30 15.55 2.44
CA ALA A 98 38.43 16.07 3.21
C ALA A 98 38.24 15.81 4.72
N GLU A 99 37.02 15.94 5.24
CA GLU A 99 36.68 15.63 6.64
C GLU A 99 36.82 14.13 6.95
N THR A 100 36.60 13.25 5.97
CA THR A 100 36.81 11.80 6.12
C THR A 100 38.27 11.33 5.94
N THR A 101 39.22 12.22 5.60
CA THR A 101 40.64 11.83 5.39
C THR A 101 41.52 12.15 6.60
N GLU A 102 41.06 12.97 7.55
CA GLU A 102 41.81 13.34 8.77
C GLU A 102 41.43 12.50 10.00
N ASN A 103 40.53 11.52 9.88
CA ASN A 103 40.26 10.58 10.97
C ASN A 103 40.19 9.16 10.40
N GLY A 104 41.29 8.45 10.56
CA GLY A 104 41.46 7.09 10.06
C GLY A 104 40.55 6.07 10.76
N GLY A 105 40.36 4.96 10.04
CA GLY A 105 40.13 3.66 10.65
C GLY A 105 38.69 3.15 10.64
N GLY A 106 38.40 2.32 9.63
CA GLY A 106 37.74 1.00 9.78
C GLY A 106 36.31 0.92 10.29
N GLY A 107 35.46 0.20 9.56
CA GLY A 107 34.24 -0.38 10.11
C GLY A 107 33.12 -0.55 9.11
N GLU A 108 32.86 -1.80 8.73
CA GLU A 108 31.62 -2.26 8.12
C GLU A 108 30.41 -1.92 9.00
N GLY A 109 29.24 -1.73 8.38
CA GLY A 109 27.97 -1.75 9.11
C GLY A 109 26.92 -0.76 8.62
N GLU A 110 25.90 -1.31 7.96
CA GLU A 110 24.49 -1.03 8.20
C GLU A 110 23.99 0.43 8.14
N VAL A 111 23.20 0.74 7.12
CA VAL A 111 22.34 1.93 7.09
C VAL A 111 20.89 1.49 6.85
N THR A 112 20.26 1.05 7.94
CA THR A 112 18.82 1.16 8.11
C THR A 112 18.46 2.62 8.34
N THR A 113 17.55 3.12 7.50
CA THR A 113 16.52 4.14 7.77
C THR A 113 16.95 5.43 8.47
N THR A 114 16.61 6.55 7.84
CA THR A 114 15.71 7.58 8.39
C THR A 114 15.70 8.72 7.37
N THR A 115 14.57 9.37 7.10
CA THR A 115 14.14 10.51 7.92
C THR A 115 12.85 11.06 7.26
N THR A 116 11.74 11.15 8.00
CA THR A 116 11.13 12.42 8.49
C THR A 116 10.53 13.29 7.37
N THR A 117 9.38 13.98 7.46
CA THR A 117 8.59 14.51 8.59
C THR A 117 7.49 15.38 7.98
N LYS A 118 6.31 15.39 8.61
CA LYS A 118 5.56 16.58 9.11
C LYS A 118 4.10 16.13 9.32
N LYS A 119 3.62 15.93 10.55
CA LYS A 119 3.36 16.89 11.65
C LYS A 119 2.20 17.85 11.36
N VAL A 120 1.08 17.61 12.04
CA VAL A 120 0.20 18.56 12.75
C VAL A 120 -0.33 17.73 13.94
N GLU A 121 0.24 17.82 15.15
CA GLU A 121 -0.23 18.61 16.32
C GLU A 121 -1.77 18.57 16.47
N GLU A 122 -2.33 17.97 17.52
CA GLU A 122 -2.54 18.64 18.82
C GLU A 122 -2.94 17.64 19.94
N ALA A 123 -2.65 18.02 21.19
CA ALA A 123 -2.92 17.40 22.49
C ALA A 123 -1.87 16.43 23.07
N GLU A 124 -0.96 17.02 23.86
CA GLU A 124 -0.10 16.37 24.86
C GLU A 124 -0.94 15.80 26.00
N GLU A 125 -0.76 14.50 26.30
CA GLU A 125 -0.69 13.91 27.65
C GLU A 125 0.24 12.68 27.53
N PRO A 126 1.01 12.30 28.57
CA PRO A 126 2.05 11.29 28.43
C PRO A 126 1.44 9.99 27.94
N ALA A 127 1.80 9.55 26.74
CA ALA A 127 1.43 8.22 26.28
C ALA A 127 2.08 7.22 27.23
N ASP A 128 1.30 6.77 28.22
CA ASP A 128 1.75 5.77 29.17
C ASP A 128 2.36 4.60 28.39
N PRO A 129 3.53 4.10 28.80
CA PRO A 129 4.24 3.03 28.11
C PRO A 129 3.38 1.77 27.93
N GLU A 130 2.29 1.64 28.68
CA GLU A 130 1.28 0.60 28.58
C GLU A 130 0.43 0.70 27.30
N VAL A 131 0.01 1.90 26.89
CA VAL A 131 -0.80 2.11 25.67
C VAL A 131 0.01 1.77 24.41
N GLU A 132 1.32 2.03 24.42
CA GLU A 132 2.20 1.63 23.32
C GLU A 132 2.42 0.11 23.26
N ARG A 133 2.57 -0.54 24.42
CA ARG A 133 2.70 -2.00 24.51
C ARG A 133 1.43 -2.70 24.02
N GLU A 134 0.26 -2.17 24.37
CA GLU A 134 -1.02 -2.72 23.92
C GLU A 134 -1.22 -2.55 22.41
N LYS A 135 -0.87 -1.39 21.84
CA LYS A 135 -0.92 -1.18 20.38
C LYS A 135 0.05 -2.14 19.66
N LYS A 136 1.25 -2.36 20.19
CA LYS A 136 2.23 -3.33 19.67
C LYS A 136 1.67 -4.76 19.76
N ALA A 137 1.08 -5.15 20.88
CA ALA A 137 0.45 -6.45 21.06
C ALA A 137 -0.71 -6.69 20.08
N ARG A 138 -1.58 -5.70 19.86
CA ARG A 138 -2.66 -5.77 18.87
C ARG A 138 -2.14 -5.94 17.45
N ASN A 139 -1.03 -5.30 17.10
CA ASN A 139 -0.38 -5.45 15.79
C ASN A 139 0.24 -6.84 15.62
N LEU A 140 0.91 -7.36 16.65
CA LEU A 140 1.48 -8.70 16.65
C LEU A 140 0.41 -9.79 16.62
N LYS A 141 -0.69 -9.64 17.36
CA LYS A 141 -1.86 -10.53 17.31
C LYS A 141 -2.43 -10.65 15.90
N LYS A 142 -2.54 -9.54 15.17
CA LYS A 142 -3.00 -9.56 13.76
C LYS A 142 -2.04 -10.33 12.86
N LYS A 143 -0.72 -10.14 13.02
CA LYS A 143 0.29 -10.89 12.26
C LYS A 143 0.25 -12.38 12.59
N LEU A 144 0.07 -12.73 13.86
CA LEU A 144 -0.04 -14.11 14.34
C LEU A 144 -1.28 -14.80 13.73
N LYS A 145 -2.43 -14.13 13.74
CA LYS A 145 -3.65 -14.64 13.10
C LYS A 145 -3.46 -14.90 11.61
N GLN A 146 -2.89 -13.94 10.87
CA GLN A 146 -2.59 -14.12 9.45
C GLN A 146 -1.64 -15.28 9.19
N ALA A 147 -0.64 -15.47 10.05
CA ALA A 147 0.31 -16.56 9.93
C ALA A 147 -0.32 -17.93 10.26
N ARG A 148 -1.20 -18.01 11.27
CA ARG A 148 -2.02 -19.20 11.57
C ARG A 148 -2.94 -19.56 10.40
N ASP A 149 -3.65 -18.57 9.84
CA ASP A 149 -4.52 -18.80 8.66
C ASP A 149 -3.74 -19.32 7.44
N LEU A 150 -2.47 -18.91 7.28
CA LEU A 150 -1.58 -19.43 6.23
C LEU A 150 -1.04 -20.82 6.57
N GLN A 151 -0.85 -21.14 7.84
CA GLN A 151 -0.52 -22.48 8.32
C GLN A 151 -1.67 -23.45 8.06
N ASP A 152 -2.91 -23.09 8.39
CA ASP A 152 -4.09 -23.92 8.14
C ASP A 152 -4.27 -24.23 6.64
N LYS A 153 -3.97 -23.26 5.76
CA LYS A 153 -3.96 -23.47 4.30
C LYS A 153 -2.84 -24.39 3.84
N LYS A 154 -1.68 -24.35 4.51
CA LYS A 154 -0.55 -25.24 4.24
C LYS A 154 -0.90 -26.67 4.60
N ASP A 155 -1.50 -26.85 5.77
CA ASP A 155 -1.92 -28.14 6.30
C ASP A 155 -3.11 -28.71 5.51
N GLY A 156 -3.96 -27.83 4.96
CA GLY A 156 -4.99 -28.15 3.96
C GLY A 156 -4.46 -28.47 2.56
N GLY A 157 -3.13 -28.52 2.36
CA GLY A 157 -2.51 -28.94 1.11
C GLY A 157 -2.52 -27.90 -0.02
N GLN A 158 -2.86 -26.64 0.27
CA GLN A 158 -2.83 -25.57 -0.72
C GLN A 158 -1.38 -25.11 -0.94
N PRO A 159 -0.89 -24.96 -2.19
CA PRO A 159 0.46 -24.47 -2.43
C PRO A 159 0.57 -22.99 -2.04
N LEU A 160 1.42 -22.68 -1.06
CA LEU A 160 1.73 -21.31 -0.64
C LEU A 160 2.97 -20.77 -1.32
N LEU A 161 2.99 -19.45 -1.50
CA LEU A 161 4.17 -18.74 -2.00
C LEU A 161 5.30 -18.79 -0.96
N PRO A 162 6.59 -18.73 -1.38
CA PRO A 162 7.72 -18.71 -0.45
C PRO A 162 7.65 -17.59 0.59
N GLU A 163 7.18 -16.40 0.21
CA GLU A 163 6.96 -15.30 1.15
C GLU A 163 5.90 -15.61 2.22
N GLN A 164 4.89 -16.41 1.89
CA GLN A 164 3.85 -16.81 2.83
C GLN A 164 4.37 -17.87 3.79
N ILE A 165 5.20 -18.80 3.31
CA ILE A 165 5.89 -19.79 4.15
C ILE A 165 6.81 -19.08 5.15
N ALA A 166 7.50 -18.01 4.74
CA ALA A 166 8.29 -17.20 5.65
C ALA A 166 7.45 -16.57 6.78
N LYS A 167 6.18 -16.21 6.53
CA LYS A 167 5.27 -15.73 7.60
C LYS A 167 4.89 -16.85 8.57
N VAL A 168 4.69 -18.07 8.08
CA VAL A 168 4.40 -19.25 8.91
C VAL A 168 5.61 -19.60 9.79
N ILE A 169 6.83 -19.52 9.26
CA ILE A 169 8.06 -19.76 10.04
C ILE A 169 8.19 -18.74 11.19
N LYS A 170 7.80 -17.49 10.96
CA LYS A 170 7.84 -16.40 11.95
C LYS A 170 6.81 -16.52 13.08
N ILE A 171 5.91 -17.51 13.07
CA ILE A 171 4.90 -17.68 14.12
C ILE A 171 5.56 -17.77 15.50
N ASN A 172 6.62 -18.57 15.64
CA ASN A 172 7.30 -18.75 16.92
C ASN A 172 7.98 -17.46 17.41
N GLU A 173 8.49 -16.63 16.49
CA GLU A 173 9.08 -15.33 16.82
C GLU A 173 8.00 -14.34 17.27
N LEU A 174 6.87 -14.26 16.56
CA LEU A 174 5.74 -13.41 16.93
C LEU A 174 5.14 -13.79 18.29
N VAL A 175 5.09 -15.09 18.62
CA VAL A 175 4.66 -15.57 19.94
C VAL A 175 5.64 -15.13 21.03
N ARG A 176 6.95 -15.20 20.79
CA ARG A 176 7.97 -14.71 21.74
C ARG A 176 7.91 -13.21 21.93
N GLU A 177 7.67 -12.44 20.87
CA GLU A 177 7.49 -10.99 20.95
C GLU A 177 6.23 -10.60 21.76
N LEU A 178 5.13 -11.34 21.60
CA LEU A 178 3.93 -11.17 22.45
C LEU A 178 4.20 -11.51 23.91
N ALA A 179 4.88 -12.63 24.17
CA ALA A 179 5.24 -13.05 25.53
C ALA A 179 6.18 -12.04 26.21
N ALA A 180 7.13 -11.46 25.47
CA ALA A 180 8.02 -10.41 25.97
C ALA A 180 7.27 -9.11 26.32
N LEU A 181 6.13 -8.85 25.68
CA LEU A 181 5.23 -7.75 26.00
C LEU A 181 4.21 -8.09 27.10
N GLY A 182 4.23 -9.32 27.64
CA GLY A 182 3.31 -9.78 28.68
C GLY A 182 1.94 -10.19 28.16
N PHE A 183 1.86 -10.64 26.90
CA PHE A 183 0.63 -11.16 26.29
C PHE A 183 0.80 -12.64 25.91
N ASP A 184 -0.26 -13.43 26.11
CA ASP A 184 -0.28 -14.86 25.78
C ASP A 184 -0.28 -15.10 24.26
N SER A 185 -0.19 -16.37 23.85
CA SER A 185 -0.20 -16.79 22.44
C SER A 185 -1.45 -16.35 21.65
N GLU A 186 -2.53 -15.98 22.35
CA GLU A 186 -3.77 -15.43 21.79
C GLU A 186 -3.85 -13.89 21.90
N GLY A 187 -2.79 -13.23 22.39
CA GLY A 187 -2.69 -11.80 22.56
C GLY A 187 -3.59 -11.23 23.66
N GLU A 188 -3.90 -12.03 24.67
CA GLU A 188 -4.55 -11.59 25.91
C GLU A 188 -3.50 -11.20 26.94
N PRO A 189 -3.73 -10.15 27.77
CA PRO A 189 -2.78 -9.77 28.78
C PRO A 189 -2.64 -10.91 29.79
N VAL A 190 -1.42 -11.38 30.01
CA VAL A 190 -1.15 -12.38 31.05
C VAL A 190 -1.48 -11.73 32.38
N LYS A 191 -2.62 -12.11 32.98
CA LYS A 191 -2.93 -11.72 34.34
C LYS A 191 -1.84 -12.31 35.25
N LYS A 192 -1.01 -11.46 35.83
CA LYS A 192 -0.25 -11.83 37.04
C LYS A 192 -1.23 -11.91 38.20
N GLU A 193 -2.02 -12.98 38.25
CA GLU A 193 -2.61 -13.45 39.50
C GLU A 193 -1.52 -14.27 40.23
N GLY A 194 -1.01 -13.68 41.31
CA GLY A 194 -0.36 -14.27 42.48
C GLY A 194 0.49 -15.54 42.36
N GLU A 195 1.74 -15.43 42.80
CA GLU A 195 2.33 -16.47 43.65
C GLU A 195 1.33 -16.79 44.79
N ASP A 196 0.85 -18.04 44.87
CA ASP A 196 0.43 -18.65 46.13
C ASP A 196 0.77 -20.14 46.13
N ASN A 197 1.19 -20.57 47.31
CA ASN A 197 1.72 -21.87 47.66
C ASN A 197 0.73 -23.01 47.44
N GLY A 198 1.26 -24.14 47.00
CA GLY A 198 0.62 -25.45 47.10
C GLY A 198 1.57 -26.45 47.75
N GLU A 199 2.00 -26.17 48.98
CA GLU A 199 2.67 -27.14 49.84
C GLU A 199 1.63 -28.16 50.37
N ALA A 200 2.03 -29.43 50.40
CA ALA A 200 1.44 -30.56 51.13
C ALA A 200 0.04 -31.08 50.75
N LYS A 201 0.02 -32.22 50.03
CA LYS A 201 -0.82 -33.37 50.41
C LYS A 201 0.03 -34.63 50.52
N GLU A 202 0.49 -34.85 51.74
CA GLU A 202 0.81 -36.16 52.29
C GLU A 202 -0.50 -36.97 52.33
N GLU A 203 -0.66 -37.95 51.44
CA GLU A 203 -1.75 -38.93 51.52
C GLU A 203 -1.18 -40.29 51.92
N LYS A 204 -1.27 -40.49 53.23
CA LYS A 204 -1.11 -41.72 54.00
C LYS A 204 -1.91 -42.87 53.37
N ALA A 205 -1.23 -43.91 52.88
CA ALA A 205 -1.86 -45.18 52.55
C ALA A 205 -2.20 -45.96 53.85
N PRO A 206 -3.43 -46.47 54.02
CA PRO A 206 -3.78 -47.36 55.12
C PRO A 206 -3.62 -48.84 54.76
N ALA A 207 -3.13 -49.59 55.76
CA ALA A 207 -3.18 -51.04 55.97
C ALA A 207 -2.38 -51.97 55.03
#